data_AF-A0A922SQE6-F1
#
_entry.id   AF-A0A922SQE6-F1
#
_cell.length_a   1.000
_cell.length_b   1.000
_cell.length_c   1.000
_cell.angle_alpha   90.00
_cell.angle_beta   90.00
_cell.angle_gamma   90.00
#
_symmetry.space_group_name_H-M   'P 1'
#
loop_
_entity.id
_entity.type
_entity.pdbx_description
1 polymer ?
#
loop_
_entity_poly.entity_id
_entity_poly.type
_entity_poly.pdbx_seq_one_letter_code
_entity_poly.pdbx_strand_id
1 'polypeptide(L)'
;MAQTVTEWSQDDWSFVPVSVSDVFGDNRPLKNLTVQTSAIRARLYCSAVDWPSNIALWSDVQNESSAMNNFTGLHKYYMPKKLVRDGNYTIYLTARADSAQCCADITENAPDNSSIIAYWTEDWSGRYSLYGNTSTLISTTGNFTVQWIRGPIDFERTTEPPIEMLYFSEPPAIQALNCMPTFESSRAEVTVEPSTGVVQHHRILDTPLREDVAWSDAFQWRNFSEDGRYNGSYTSNYRNGSRPSYVYNFDVTISYGSFFMKSILNAADIILAGLEAPNGSYQSSSLGESLRDKVFNMQDNTTGLNLDFMSYAAYAQVGFSPTALLDPEVLAQTSQKIFSTFFQHFASNNLSREHGGNVYQPRGMDLKVNTPMRDMPTQYTPDGSVAPKFQDIVRNTSATTTATTTTRVEVLTMNPVAFWLATSILIWLIITIIILASVQRRYYGGMMRNVECIADVLVLIAGSERLLAVIREKGMDTIIKEDKVLTRIGWFRDEDGTIRWRIDLSRNTL
;
A
#
# COMPACT_ATOMS: atom_id res chain seq x y z
N MET A 1 13.46 -2.58 4.75
CA MET A 1 12.59 -1.95 3.72
C MET A 1 11.21 -1.81 4.34
N ALA A 2 10.68 -0.59 4.47
CA ALA A 2 9.35 -0.36 5.05
C ALA A 2 8.31 -1.03 4.15
N GLN A 3 7.42 -1.81 4.73
CA GLN A 3 6.28 -2.42 4.03
C GLN A 3 5.42 -1.25 3.53
N THR A 4 5.48 -0.93 2.24
CA THR A 4 4.59 0.05 1.62
C THR A 4 3.18 -0.51 1.77
N VAL A 5 2.38 0.10 2.62
CA VAL A 5 1.01 -0.32 2.85
C VAL A 5 0.19 0.11 1.64
N THR A 6 -0.03 -0.80 0.70
CA THR A 6 -0.97 -0.58 -0.40
C THR A 6 -2.39 -0.73 0.10
N GLU A 7 -3.21 0.28 -0.17
CA GLU A 7 -4.64 0.27 0.16
C GLU A 7 -5.29 -1.00 -0.40
N TRP A 8 -6.22 -1.60 0.36
CA TRP A 8 -6.94 -2.80 -0.05
C TRP A 8 -6.03 -3.98 -0.47
N SER A 9 -4.86 -4.11 0.15
CA SER A 9 -3.98 -5.27 -0.04
C SER A 9 -3.27 -5.67 1.26
N GLN A 10 -3.06 -6.97 1.46
CA GLN A 10 -2.31 -7.53 2.59
C GLN A 10 -1.93 -8.99 2.30
N ASP A 11 -0.79 -9.48 2.81
CA ASP A 11 -0.34 -10.89 2.73
C ASP A 11 -0.48 -11.52 1.32
N ASP A 12 0.11 -10.86 0.31
CA ASP A 12 0.07 -11.21 -1.12
C ASP A 12 -1.31 -11.09 -1.81
N TRP A 13 -2.38 -10.77 -1.09
CA TRP A 13 -3.72 -10.57 -1.64
C TRP A 13 -4.00 -9.10 -1.99
N SER A 14 -4.76 -8.91 -3.06
CA SER A 14 -5.43 -7.66 -3.44
C SER A 14 -6.94 -7.86 -3.34
N PHE A 15 -7.64 -6.87 -2.79
CA PHE A 15 -9.07 -6.91 -2.53
C PHE A 15 -9.81 -5.86 -3.35
N VAL A 16 -11.03 -6.15 -3.81
CA VAL A 16 -11.85 -5.15 -4.51
C VAL A 16 -12.37 -4.11 -3.50
N PRO A 17 -12.08 -2.81 -3.69
CA PRO A 17 -12.48 -1.76 -2.77
C PRO A 17 -13.98 -1.49 -2.84
N VAL A 18 -14.56 -1.12 -1.70
CA VAL A 18 -15.95 -0.72 -1.58
C VAL A 18 -16.03 0.78 -1.27
N SER A 19 -16.88 1.51 -1.99
CA SER A 19 -17.12 2.93 -1.75
C SER A 19 -17.66 3.14 -0.34
N VAL A 20 -16.83 3.72 0.52
CA VAL A 20 -17.12 3.99 1.93
C VAL A 20 -18.05 5.20 2.09
N SER A 21 -17.94 6.18 1.18
CA SER A 21 -18.73 7.41 1.18
C SER A 21 -20.23 7.15 1.07
N ASP A 22 -20.62 6.09 0.35
CA ASP A 22 -22.02 5.68 0.20
C ASP A 22 -22.61 5.10 1.49
N VAL A 23 -21.75 4.61 2.40
CA VAL A 23 -22.15 3.89 3.62
C VAL A 23 -22.26 4.82 4.84
N PHE A 24 -21.43 5.87 4.91
CA PHE A 24 -21.33 6.71 6.12
C PHE A 24 -21.79 8.16 5.97
N GLY A 25 -22.01 8.65 4.75
CA GLY A 25 -22.20 10.09 4.51
C GLY A 25 -20.98 10.92 4.93
N ASP A 26 -21.02 12.24 4.75
CA ASP A 26 -19.86 13.14 4.97
C ASP A 26 -19.34 13.17 6.42
N ASN A 27 -20.09 12.65 7.38
CA ASN A 27 -19.63 12.49 8.75
C ASN A 27 -18.84 11.18 8.88
N ARG A 28 -17.50 11.30 8.88
CA ARG A 28 -16.55 10.20 9.13
C ARG A 28 -16.20 10.07 10.63
N PRO A 29 -16.98 9.37 11.48
CA PRO A 29 -16.42 8.88 12.73
C PRO A 29 -15.43 7.74 12.40
N LEU A 30 -14.37 7.63 13.21
CA LEU A 30 -13.39 6.53 13.18
C LEU A 30 -14.11 5.19 13.38
N LYS A 31 -14.50 4.56 12.28
CA LYS A 31 -15.25 3.30 12.23
C LYS A 31 -14.40 2.30 11.46
N ASN A 32 -14.27 1.06 11.91
CA ASN A 32 -13.75 0.01 11.03
C ASN A 32 -14.91 -0.55 10.20
N LEU A 33 -14.65 -0.78 8.92
CA LEU A 33 -15.60 -1.39 7.99
C LEU A 33 -15.13 -2.80 7.68
N THR A 34 -15.95 -3.80 7.98
CA THR A 34 -15.71 -5.18 7.55
C THR A 34 -16.66 -5.53 6.43
N VAL A 35 -16.13 -6.01 5.31
CA VAL A 35 -16.90 -6.30 4.10
C VAL A 35 -16.47 -7.60 3.45
N GLN A 36 -17.42 -8.31 2.85
CA GLN A 36 -17.11 -9.46 2.00
C GLN A 36 -16.85 -8.98 0.57
N THR A 37 -15.72 -9.38 0.00
CA THR A 37 -15.27 -8.92 -1.32
C THR A 37 -14.50 -10.03 -2.04
N SER A 38 -14.25 -9.83 -3.33
CA SER A 38 -13.37 -10.70 -4.10
C SER A 38 -11.92 -10.36 -3.79
N ALA A 39 -11.10 -11.41 -3.68
CA ALA A 39 -9.66 -11.32 -3.49
C ALA A 39 -8.95 -12.04 -4.64
N ILE A 40 -7.82 -11.49 -5.07
CA ILE A 40 -6.93 -12.11 -6.05
C ILE A 40 -5.48 -11.99 -5.58
N ARG A 41 -4.66 -12.99 -5.89
CA ARG A 41 -3.21 -12.96 -5.68
C ARG A 41 -2.48 -13.60 -6.84
N ALA A 42 -1.18 -13.31 -6.91
CA ALA A 42 -0.25 -14.00 -7.79
C ALA A 42 0.71 -14.87 -6.97
N ARG A 43 0.99 -16.05 -7.49
CA ARG A 43 1.99 -17.00 -7.00
C ARG A 43 2.94 -17.38 -8.11
N LEU A 44 4.13 -17.75 -7.72
CA LEU A 44 5.24 -18.13 -8.57
C LEU A 44 5.80 -19.45 -8.04
N TYR A 45 5.64 -20.49 -8.83
CA TYR A 45 6.18 -21.81 -8.51
C TYR A 45 7.48 -21.98 -9.30
N CYS A 46 8.60 -21.82 -8.62
CA CYS A 46 9.93 -21.96 -9.21
C CYS A 46 10.55 -23.32 -8.88
N SER A 47 11.29 -23.86 -9.84
CA SER A 47 12.10 -25.06 -9.69
C SER A 47 13.53 -24.77 -10.14
N ALA A 48 14.51 -25.26 -9.38
CA ALA A 48 15.91 -25.19 -9.80
C ALA A 48 16.10 -26.06 -11.04
N VAL A 49 16.85 -25.52 -12.00
CA VAL A 49 17.22 -26.21 -13.24
C VAL A 49 18.67 -26.63 -13.18
N ASP A 50 19.03 -27.73 -13.85
CA ASP A 50 20.41 -28.23 -13.89
C ASP A 50 21.29 -27.45 -14.88
N TRP A 51 20.73 -26.54 -15.69
CA TRP A 51 21.44 -25.76 -16.71
C TRP A 51 22.69 -25.02 -16.20
N PRO A 52 22.70 -24.42 -14.99
CA PRO A 52 23.87 -23.73 -14.45
C PRO A 52 25.10 -24.63 -14.31
N SER A 53 24.92 -25.95 -14.15
CA SER A 53 26.04 -26.90 -14.05
C SER A 53 26.78 -27.08 -15.38
N ASN A 54 26.13 -26.77 -16.51
CA ASN A 54 26.69 -26.87 -17.85
C ASN A 54 27.03 -25.47 -18.40
N ILE A 55 28.22 -24.98 -18.08
CA ILE A 55 28.71 -23.65 -18.47
C ILE A 55 28.66 -23.43 -20.00
N ALA A 56 28.80 -24.50 -20.80
CA ALA A 56 28.74 -24.39 -22.26
C ALA A 56 27.35 -23.95 -22.79
N LEU A 57 26.29 -24.04 -21.98
CA LEU A 57 24.97 -23.51 -22.31
C LEU A 57 24.90 -21.99 -22.16
N TRP A 58 25.71 -21.42 -21.26
CA TRP A 58 25.68 -20.03 -20.84
C TRP A 58 26.79 -19.19 -21.47
N SER A 59 27.91 -19.81 -21.80
CA SER A 59 29.07 -19.13 -22.34
C SER A 59 29.76 -19.92 -23.43
N ASP A 60 30.24 -19.21 -24.45
CA ASP A 60 31.19 -19.75 -25.42
C ASP A 60 32.58 -19.71 -24.82
N VAL A 61 33.18 -20.90 -24.73
CA VAL A 61 34.55 -21.07 -24.24
C VAL A 61 35.50 -20.86 -25.40
N GLN A 62 36.31 -19.82 -25.31
CA GLN A 62 37.30 -19.51 -26.32
C GLN A 62 38.70 -19.78 -25.78
N ASN A 63 39.52 -20.38 -26.63
CA ASN A 63 40.96 -20.51 -26.42
C ASN A 63 41.66 -19.48 -27.31
N GLU A 64 42.86 -19.07 -26.93
CA GLU A 64 43.71 -18.21 -27.76
C GLU A 64 43.80 -18.79 -29.18
N SER A 65 43.09 -18.17 -30.12
CA SER A 65 43.36 -18.31 -31.54
C SER A 65 43.82 -16.95 -32.02
N SER A 66 44.79 -16.98 -32.91
CA SER A 66 45.58 -15.86 -33.45
C SER A 66 44.79 -14.72 -34.16
N ALA A 67 43.49 -14.60 -33.91
CA ALA A 67 42.64 -13.52 -34.38
C ALA A 67 42.53 -12.33 -33.40
N MET A 68 42.98 -12.48 -32.14
CA MET A 68 42.83 -11.45 -31.10
C MET A 68 44.19 -11.09 -30.47
N ASN A 69 44.94 -10.23 -31.16
CA ASN A 69 46.35 -9.90 -30.89
C ASN A 69 46.65 -9.05 -29.62
N ASN A 70 45.68 -8.86 -28.71
CA ASN A 70 45.85 -7.94 -27.56
C ASN A 70 45.71 -8.60 -26.17
N PHE A 71 45.43 -9.89 -26.08
CA PHE A 71 45.33 -10.57 -24.78
C PHE A 71 46.71 -11.05 -24.32
N THR A 72 47.39 -10.25 -23.50
CA THR A 72 48.61 -10.71 -22.83
C THR A 72 48.22 -11.42 -21.52
N GLY A 73 48.24 -12.75 -21.53
CA GLY A 73 48.24 -13.55 -20.29
C GLY A 73 46.98 -14.35 -19.91
N LEU A 74 45.92 -14.36 -20.74
CA LEU A 74 44.72 -15.17 -20.49
C LEU A 74 44.71 -16.43 -21.37
N HIS A 75 44.82 -17.60 -20.75
CA HIS A 75 44.83 -18.89 -21.47
C HIS A 75 43.43 -19.39 -21.88
N LYS A 76 42.35 -18.83 -21.30
CA LYS A 76 40.96 -19.23 -21.53
C LYS A 76 39.99 -18.14 -21.05
N TYR A 77 38.93 -17.87 -21.81
CA TYR A 77 37.88 -16.92 -21.42
C TYR A 77 36.48 -17.42 -21.81
N TYR A 78 35.46 -16.84 -21.16
CA TYR A 78 34.06 -17.28 -21.24
C TYR A 78 33.18 -16.11 -21.69
N MET A 79 32.77 -16.11 -22.96
CA MET A 79 31.88 -15.09 -23.50
C MET A 79 30.42 -15.46 -23.25
N PRO A 80 29.62 -14.63 -22.55
CA PRO A 80 28.22 -14.91 -22.34
C PRO A 80 27.45 -15.04 -23.66
N LYS A 81 26.63 -16.09 -23.78
CA LYS A 81 25.80 -16.32 -24.97
C LYS A 81 24.57 -15.41 -24.95
N LYS A 82 24.10 -15.02 -26.13
CA LYS A 82 22.78 -14.38 -26.30
C LYS A 82 21.64 -15.27 -25.79
N LEU A 83 21.69 -16.54 -26.18
CA LEU A 83 20.63 -17.52 -25.94
C LEU A 83 21.18 -18.73 -25.19
N VAL A 84 20.45 -19.15 -24.16
CA VAL A 84 20.65 -20.42 -23.46
C VAL A 84 19.63 -21.40 -23.99
N ARG A 85 20.08 -22.55 -24.50
CA ARG A 85 19.22 -23.59 -25.07
C ARG A 85 19.49 -24.93 -24.42
N ASP A 86 18.46 -25.53 -23.83
CA ASP A 86 18.52 -26.88 -23.27
C ASP A 86 17.26 -27.67 -23.62
N GLY A 87 17.40 -28.70 -24.45
CA GLY A 87 16.26 -29.46 -24.97
C GLY A 87 15.25 -28.56 -25.70
N ASN A 88 14.06 -28.43 -25.11
CA ASN A 88 12.99 -27.56 -25.65
C ASN A 88 13.04 -26.13 -25.11
N TYR A 89 13.88 -25.83 -24.13
CA TYR A 89 13.96 -24.51 -23.49
C TYR A 89 14.84 -23.56 -24.30
N THR A 90 14.39 -22.31 -24.44
CA THR A 90 15.17 -21.24 -25.08
C THR A 90 14.89 -19.95 -24.35
N ILE A 91 15.93 -19.40 -23.73
CA ILE A 91 15.85 -18.14 -22.97
C ILE A 91 16.93 -17.17 -23.43
N TYR A 92 16.70 -15.89 -23.20
CA TYR A 92 17.70 -14.85 -23.38
C TYR A 92 18.51 -14.67 -22.09
N LEU A 93 19.78 -14.27 -22.24
CA LEU A 93 20.66 -13.96 -21.10
C LEU A 93 20.38 -12.58 -20.50
N THR A 94 19.98 -11.63 -21.33
CA THR A 94 19.52 -10.29 -20.93
C THR A 94 18.04 -10.16 -21.25
N ALA A 95 17.43 -9.01 -20.96
CA ALA A 95 16.03 -8.76 -21.29
C ALA A 95 15.73 -9.09 -22.77
N ARG A 96 16.51 -8.55 -23.74
CA ARG A 96 16.39 -8.84 -25.18
C ARG A 96 17.65 -8.61 -26.02
N ALA A 97 18.74 -8.11 -25.43
CA ALA A 97 19.93 -7.70 -26.18
C ALA A 97 20.80 -8.88 -26.61
N ASP A 98 21.53 -8.69 -27.72
CA ASP A 98 22.41 -9.71 -28.31
C ASP A 98 23.69 -9.94 -27.50
N SER A 99 24.15 -8.92 -26.78
CA SER A 99 25.33 -8.97 -25.93
C SER A 99 25.15 -8.05 -24.71
N ALA A 100 25.66 -8.50 -23.56
CA ALA A 100 25.85 -7.64 -22.39
C ALA A 100 27.08 -6.75 -22.64
N GLN A 101 26.88 -5.44 -22.63
CA GLN A 101 27.89 -4.39 -22.86
C GLN A 101 28.24 -3.64 -21.56
N CYS A 102 27.30 -3.48 -20.63
CA CYS A 102 27.61 -3.10 -19.26
C CYS A 102 28.49 -4.21 -18.69
N CYS A 103 29.54 -3.89 -17.97
CA CYS A 103 29.81 -2.61 -17.32
C CYS A 103 31.23 -2.13 -17.64
N ALA A 104 31.45 -1.78 -18.91
CA ALA A 104 32.78 -1.68 -19.53
C ALA A 104 33.78 -0.70 -18.90
N ASP A 105 33.30 0.29 -18.14
CA ASP A 105 34.13 1.22 -17.39
C ASP A 105 34.13 0.90 -15.88
N ILE A 106 34.44 -0.35 -15.50
CA ILE A 106 34.83 -0.62 -14.12
C ILE A 106 36.12 0.15 -13.85
N THR A 107 35.99 1.32 -13.22
CA THR A 107 37.10 1.96 -12.52
C THR A 107 37.59 1.00 -11.44
N GLU A 108 38.89 1.01 -11.11
CA GLU A 108 39.62 0.16 -10.12
C GLU A 108 38.96 -0.01 -8.72
N ASN A 109 37.80 0.57 -8.48
CA ASN A 109 37.05 0.59 -7.22
C ASN A 109 35.93 -0.46 -7.12
N ALA A 110 35.67 -1.29 -8.13
CA ALA A 110 34.72 -2.40 -7.97
C ALA A 110 35.33 -3.48 -7.05
N PRO A 111 34.62 -3.93 -6.01
CA PRO A 111 35.11 -5.03 -5.18
C PRO A 111 35.32 -6.27 -6.05
N ASP A 112 36.58 -6.71 -6.13
CA ASP A 112 37.06 -7.94 -6.77
C ASP A 112 36.97 -8.01 -8.31
N ASN A 113 36.84 -6.88 -9.04
CA ASN A 113 36.66 -6.87 -10.51
C ASN A 113 35.56 -7.85 -11.01
N SER A 114 34.51 -8.02 -10.20
CA SER A 114 33.41 -8.93 -10.49
C SER A 114 32.17 -8.17 -10.98
N SER A 115 31.40 -8.81 -11.85
CA SER A 115 30.13 -8.28 -12.34
C SER A 115 29.01 -9.28 -12.13
N ILE A 116 27.80 -8.73 -12.02
CA ILE A 116 26.57 -9.48 -11.83
C ILE A 116 25.66 -9.22 -13.03
N ILE A 117 25.24 -10.30 -13.68
CA ILE A 117 24.24 -10.28 -14.74
C ILE A 117 23.02 -11.04 -14.24
N ALA A 118 21.88 -10.37 -14.11
CA ALA A 118 20.66 -11.02 -13.63
C ALA A 118 19.40 -10.43 -14.25
N TYR A 119 18.56 -11.34 -14.77
CA TYR A 119 17.35 -10.98 -15.50
C TYR A 119 16.27 -12.02 -15.30
N TRP A 120 15.02 -11.58 -15.43
CA TRP A 120 13.86 -12.42 -15.58
C TRP A 120 13.51 -12.48 -17.06
N THR A 121 13.67 -13.65 -17.67
CA THR A 121 13.54 -13.79 -19.13
C THR A 121 12.51 -14.82 -19.51
N GLU A 122 11.66 -14.48 -20.46
CA GLU A 122 10.60 -15.37 -20.92
C GLU A 122 11.17 -16.67 -21.50
N ASP A 123 10.49 -17.77 -21.19
CA ASP A 123 10.78 -19.05 -21.80
C ASP A 123 10.07 -19.17 -23.15
N TRP A 124 10.89 -19.25 -24.20
CA TRP A 124 10.44 -19.45 -25.57
C TRP A 124 10.35 -20.93 -25.94
N SER A 125 10.19 -21.81 -24.94
CA SER A 125 10.05 -23.24 -25.16
C SER A 125 8.81 -23.57 -25.98
N GLY A 126 9.04 -24.01 -27.22
CA GLY A 126 7.97 -24.38 -28.14
C GLY A 126 8.15 -23.79 -29.54
N ARG A 127 8.63 -24.63 -30.46
CA ARG A 127 8.39 -24.58 -31.92
C ARG A 127 8.77 -23.28 -32.66
N TYR A 128 9.88 -22.66 -32.32
CA TYR A 128 10.51 -21.71 -33.24
C TYR A 128 11.05 -22.47 -34.47
N SER A 129 10.26 -22.60 -35.54
CA SER A 129 10.79 -23.00 -36.85
C SER A 129 11.17 -21.75 -37.62
N LEU A 130 12.46 -21.39 -37.59
CA LEU A 130 13.06 -20.46 -38.56
C LEU A 130 13.20 -21.07 -39.96
N TYR A 131 12.85 -22.34 -40.14
CA TYR A 131 12.94 -23.01 -41.43
C TYR A 131 11.58 -23.00 -42.13
N GLY A 132 11.44 -22.08 -43.07
CA GLY A 132 10.28 -21.94 -43.97
C GLY A 132 9.69 -20.54 -43.93
N ASN A 133 9.20 -20.06 -45.08
CA ASN A 133 8.59 -18.74 -45.29
C ASN A 133 7.27 -18.49 -44.52
N THR A 134 7.04 -19.18 -43.39
CA THR A 134 5.82 -19.11 -42.59
C THR A 134 6.20 -18.80 -41.14
N SER A 135 6.21 -17.52 -40.79
CA SER A 135 6.22 -17.04 -39.40
C SER A 135 4.90 -17.46 -38.76
N THR A 136 4.87 -18.60 -38.07
CA THR A 136 3.71 -18.96 -37.26
C THR A 136 3.79 -18.17 -35.96
N LEU A 137 2.74 -17.39 -35.66
CA LEU A 137 2.56 -16.75 -34.37
C LEU A 137 2.50 -17.87 -33.32
N ILE A 138 3.42 -17.89 -32.36
CA ILE A 138 3.46 -18.93 -31.33
C ILE A 138 2.98 -18.31 -30.02
N SER A 139 2.01 -18.95 -29.38
CA SER A 139 1.68 -18.67 -27.98
C SER A 139 2.73 -19.32 -27.10
N THR A 140 3.42 -18.53 -26.28
CA THR A 140 4.23 -19.05 -25.17
C THR A 140 3.29 -19.51 -24.05
N THR A 141 3.79 -20.37 -23.15
CA THR A 141 3.05 -20.79 -21.94
C THR A 141 3.04 -19.70 -20.87
N GLY A 142 3.87 -18.65 -21.01
CA GLY A 142 4.04 -17.60 -20.00
C GLY A 142 5.01 -17.98 -18.88
N ASN A 143 5.66 -19.14 -18.96
CA ASN A 143 6.78 -19.49 -18.08
C ASN A 143 8.00 -18.61 -18.37
N PHE A 144 8.86 -18.47 -17.37
CA PHE A 144 10.06 -17.64 -17.49
C PHE A 144 11.17 -18.17 -16.57
N THR A 145 12.40 -17.78 -16.88
CA THR A 145 13.58 -18.11 -16.08
C THR A 145 14.03 -16.89 -15.30
N VAL A 146 14.32 -17.10 -14.01
CA VAL A 146 15.06 -16.15 -13.18
C VAL A 146 16.50 -16.61 -13.15
N GLN A 147 17.43 -15.76 -13.59
CA GLN A 147 18.86 -16.09 -13.62
C GLN A 147 19.71 -15.08 -12.84
N TRP A 148 20.73 -15.58 -12.16
CA TRP A 148 21.71 -14.82 -11.40
C TRP A 148 23.11 -15.33 -11.74
N ILE A 149 23.93 -14.48 -12.36
CA ILE A 149 25.26 -14.83 -12.83
C ILE A 149 26.26 -13.88 -12.18
N ARG A 150 27.32 -14.42 -11.58
CA ARG A 150 28.41 -13.64 -10.98
C ARG A 150 29.74 -14.23 -11.40
N GLY A 151 30.65 -13.39 -11.88
CA GLY A 151 32.02 -13.80 -12.17
C GLY A 151 32.98 -12.63 -12.26
N PRO A 152 34.29 -12.90 -12.22
CA PRO A 152 35.30 -11.90 -12.54
C PRO A 152 35.22 -11.58 -14.04
N ILE A 153 35.19 -10.30 -14.37
CA ILE A 153 34.98 -9.84 -15.75
C ILE A 153 36.13 -9.00 -16.28
N ASP A 154 36.20 -8.94 -17.60
CA ASP A 154 37.01 -8.01 -18.36
C ASP A 154 36.31 -7.76 -19.72
N PHE A 155 36.81 -6.81 -20.51
CA PHE A 155 36.14 -6.31 -21.71
C PHE A 155 37.01 -6.43 -22.96
N GLU A 156 36.40 -6.90 -24.04
CA GLU A 156 36.98 -6.81 -25.37
C GLU A 156 36.40 -5.60 -26.10
N ARG A 157 37.28 -4.71 -26.57
CA ARG A 157 36.92 -3.62 -27.49
C ARG A 157 37.06 -4.09 -28.93
N THR A 158 35.95 -4.30 -29.62
CA THR A 158 35.99 -4.46 -31.08
C THR A 158 36.24 -3.11 -31.74
N THR A 159 36.92 -3.10 -32.89
CA THR A 159 37.22 -1.84 -33.59
C THR A 159 36.13 -1.41 -34.57
N GLU A 160 35.32 -2.33 -35.11
CA GLU A 160 34.31 -2.01 -36.14
C GLU A 160 33.08 -2.93 -36.10
N PRO A 161 31.90 -2.45 -35.64
CA PRO A 161 31.68 -1.22 -34.87
C PRO A 161 32.35 -1.30 -33.47
N PRO A 162 32.60 -0.16 -32.79
CA PRO A 162 33.12 -0.17 -31.43
C PRO A 162 32.07 -0.69 -30.46
N ILE A 163 32.21 -1.95 -30.07
CA ILE A 163 31.38 -2.63 -29.07
C ILE A 163 32.32 -3.16 -28.01
N GLU A 164 32.00 -2.87 -26.75
CA GLU A 164 32.63 -3.51 -25.61
C GLU A 164 31.85 -4.78 -25.30
N MET A 165 32.48 -5.92 -25.53
CA MET A 165 31.91 -7.23 -25.20
C MET A 165 32.45 -7.66 -23.85
N LEU A 166 31.55 -7.84 -22.89
CA LEU A 166 31.88 -8.41 -21.59
C LEU A 166 32.26 -9.89 -21.75
N TYR A 167 33.33 -10.31 -21.09
CA TYR A 167 33.67 -11.72 -20.92
C TYR A 167 34.06 -12.03 -19.47
N PHE A 168 33.87 -13.28 -19.04
CA PHE A 168 34.36 -13.75 -17.75
C PHE A 168 35.77 -14.35 -17.91
N SER A 169 36.70 -13.92 -17.06
CA SER A 169 38.09 -14.44 -17.05
C SER A 169 38.18 -15.81 -16.40
N GLU A 170 37.23 -16.14 -15.52
CA GLU A 170 37.05 -17.45 -14.90
C GLU A 170 35.61 -17.94 -15.14
N PRO A 171 35.33 -19.25 -15.07
CA PRO A 171 33.96 -19.72 -15.20
C PRO A 171 33.04 -19.07 -14.14
N PRO A 172 31.96 -18.38 -14.54
CA PRO A 172 31.10 -17.65 -13.60
C PRO A 172 30.27 -18.62 -12.74
N ALA A 173 29.93 -18.18 -11.54
CA ALA A 173 28.92 -18.81 -10.72
C ALA A 173 27.53 -18.44 -11.25
N ILE A 174 26.71 -19.44 -11.53
CA ILE A 174 25.38 -19.27 -12.13
C ILE A 174 24.35 -19.96 -11.23
N GLN A 175 23.23 -19.30 -11.00
CA GLN A 175 22.01 -19.91 -10.48
C GLN A 175 20.84 -19.51 -11.38
N ALA A 176 19.99 -20.47 -11.71
CA ALA A 176 18.79 -20.23 -12.49
C ALA A 176 17.61 -21.04 -11.96
N LEU A 177 16.40 -20.49 -12.08
CA LEU A 177 15.14 -21.14 -11.74
C LEU A 177 14.18 -21.03 -12.92
N ASN A 178 13.52 -22.13 -13.29
CA ASN A 178 12.37 -22.08 -14.18
C ASN A 178 11.10 -21.90 -13.35
N CYS A 179 10.33 -20.87 -13.66
CA CYS A 179 9.22 -20.40 -12.85
C CYS A 179 7.90 -20.39 -13.63
N MET A 180 6.86 -20.92 -12.97
CA MET A 180 5.50 -20.98 -13.47
C MET A 180 4.63 -19.96 -12.71
N PRO A 181 4.19 -18.86 -13.35
CA PRO A 181 3.28 -17.92 -12.72
C PRO A 181 1.88 -18.54 -12.57
N THR A 182 1.15 -18.19 -11.51
CA THR A 182 -0.21 -18.66 -11.27
C THR A 182 -1.01 -17.57 -10.56
N PHE A 183 -2.20 -17.27 -11.09
CA PHE A 183 -3.13 -16.34 -10.45
C PHE A 183 -4.23 -17.14 -9.75
N GLU A 184 -4.57 -16.72 -8.55
CA GLU A 184 -5.59 -17.38 -7.73
C GLU A 184 -6.60 -16.35 -7.22
N SER A 185 -7.88 -16.69 -7.26
CA SER A 185 -8.95 -15.89 -6.68
C SER A 185 -9.71 -16.63 -5.59
N SER A 186 -10.32 -15.87 -4.70
CA SER A 186 -11.22 -16.38 -3.65
C SER A 186 -12.14 -15.27 -3.16
N ARG A 187 -13.22 -15.61 -2.47
CA ARG A 187 -13.89 -14.63 -1.62
C ARG A 187 -13.10 -14.41 -0.33
N ALA A 188 -13.14 -13.18 0.17
CA ALA A 188 -12.51 -12.78 1.41
C ALA A 188 -13.44 -11.88 2.23
N GLU A 189 -13.28 -11.92 3.54
CA GLU A 189 -13.81 -10.95 4.48
C GLU A 189 -12.67 -10.04 4.92
N VAL A 190 -12.82 -8.73 4.73
CA VAL A 190 -11.75 -7.75 4.90
C VAL A 190 -12.22 -6.63 5.81
N THR A 191 -11.47 -6.37 6.87
CA THR A 191 -11.65 -5.23 7.76
C THR A 191 -10.68 -4.13 7.36
N VAL A 192 -11.21 -2.99 6.93
CA VAL A 192 -10.45 -1.83 6.48
C VAL A 192 -10.70 -0.62 7.35
N GLU A 193 -9.67 0.22 7.47
CA GLU A 193 -9.82 1.59 7.93
C GLU A 193 -10.40 2.43 6.77
N PRO A 194 -11.62 2.99 6.90
CA PRO A 194 -12.31 3.56 5.75
C PRO A 194 -11.76 4.90 5.26
N SER A 195 -10.99 5.61 6.09
CA SER A 195 -10.33 6.86 5.70
C SER A 195 -9.08 6.66 4.86
N THR A 196 -8.40 5.53 5.02
CA THR A 196 -7.08 5.25 4.41
C THR A 196 -7.12 4.05 3.47
N GLY A 197 -8.18 3.22 3.49
CA GLY A 197 -8.24 1.97 2.73
C GLY A 197 -7.26 0.91 3.24
N VAL A 198 -6.56 1.15 4.35
CA VAL A 198 -5.59 0.21 4.92
C VAL A 198 -6.33 -0.99 5.49
N VAL A 199 -5.88 -2.18 5.09
CA VAL A 199 -6.39 -3.44 5.62
C VAL A 199 -5.83 -3.67 7.02
N GLN A 200 -6.72 -3.80 8.01
CA GLN A 200 -6.35 -4.14 9.38
C GLN A 200 -6.31 -5.65 9.60
N HIS A 201 -7.29 -6.35 9.03
CA HIS A 201 -7.42 -7.80 9.12
C HIS A 201 -8.17 -8.33 7.91
N HIS A 202 -7.85 -9.54 7.49
CA HIS A 202 -8.62 -10.24 6.45
C HIS A 202 -8.67 -11.74 6.72
N ARG A 203 -9.67 -12.38 6.12
CA ARG A 203 -9.86 -13.83 6.14
C ARG A 203 -10.34 -14.32 4.78
N ILE A 204 -9.61 -15.25 4.20
CA ILE A 204 -10.02 -15.94 2.97
C ILE A 204 -11.12 -16.96 3.33
N LEU A 205 -12.26 -16.89 2.64
CA LEU A 205 -13.46 -17.64 2.97
C LEU A 205 -13.56 -18.98 2.24
N ASP A 206 -13.08 -19.03 1.00
CA ASP A 206 -13.13 -20.22 0.14
C ASP A 206 -11.72 -20.78 -0.12
N THR A 207 -11.65 -21.97 -0.71
CA THR A 207 -10.38 -22.48 -1.23
C THR A 207 -9.99 -21.69 -2.48
N PRO A 208 -8.76 -21.13 -2.56
CA PRO A 208 -8.33 -20.39 -3.74
C PRO A 208 -8.44 -21.22 -5.02
N LEU A 209 -9.03 -20.63 -6.06
CA LEU A 209 -9.19 -21.23 -7.37
C LEU A 209 -8.26 -20.55 -8.37
N ARG A 210 -7.75 -21.32 -9.34
CA ARG A 210 -6.91 -20.77 -10.40
C ARG A 210 -7.72 -19.91 -11.36
N GLU A 211 -7.16 -18.76 -11.70
CA GLU A 211 -7.71 -17.80 -12.66
C GLU A 211 -7.06 -17.97 -14.03
N ASP A 212 -7.37 -19.08 -14.70
CA ASP A 212 -6.74 -19.42 -15.98
C ASP A 212 -7.16 -18.47 -17.13
N VAL A 213 -8.25 -17.71 -16.97
CA VAL A 213 -8.64 -16.62 -17.88
C VAL A 213 -7.61 -15.51 -17.97
N ALA A 214 -6.71 -15.40 -16.98
CA ALA A 214 -5.60 -14.45 -17.03
C ALA A 214 -4.70 -14.63 -18.26
N TRP A 215 -4.81 -15.77 -18.94
CA TRP A 215 -4.04 -16.20 -20.10
C TRP A 215 -4.90 -16.40 -21.36
N SER A 216 -6.18 -16.03 -21.32
CA SER A 216 -7.13 -16.31 -22.42
C SER A 216 -6.76 -15.64 -23.74
N ASP A 217 -6.05 -14.52 -23.66
CA ASP A 217 -5.75 -13.64 -24.79
C ASP A 217 -4.36 -13.01 -24.63
N ALA A 218 -3.32 -13.58 -25.24
CA ALA A 218 -2.02 -12.93 -25.36
C ALA A 218 -1.94 -12.25 -26.73
N PHE A 219 -2.21 -10.94 -26.77
CA PHE A 219 -2.18 -10.11 -27.98
C PHE A 219 -2.97 -10.68 -29.16
N GLN A 220 -4.19 -11.14 -28.88
CA GLN A 220 -5.05 -11.74 -29.90
C GLN A 220 -5.58 -10.67 -30.86
N TRP A 221 -5.31 -10.84 -32.15
CA TRP A 221 -5.84 -9.99 -33.21
C TRP A 221 -7.31 -10.31 -33.43
N ARG A 222 -8.16 -9.29 -33.39
CA ARG A 222 -9.59 -9.44 -33.54
C ARG A 222 -10.03 -9.09 -34.95
N ASN A 223 -10.97 -9.88 -35.45
CA ASN A 223 -11.56 -9.65 -36.75
C ASN A 223 -12.41 -8.39 -36.69
N PHE A 224 -12.11 -7.42 -37.55
CA PHE A 224 -13.02 -6.31 -37.79
C PHE A 224 -14.14 -6.80 -38.70
N SER A 225 -15.34 -6.96 -38.14
CA SER A 225 -16.53 -7.09 -38.97
C SER A 225 -16.80 -5.74 -39.63
N GLU A 226 -16.45 -5.60 -40.91
CA GLU A 226 -17.08 -4.70 -41.92
C GLU A 226 -17.59 -3.32 -41.46
N ASP A 227 -17.03 -2.67 -40.44
CA ASP A 227 -17.56 -1.39 -39.95
C ASP A 227 -17.04 -0.24 -40.82
N GLY A 228 -17.12 -0.37 -42.15
CA GLY A 228 -17.00 0.66 -43.19
C GLY A 228 -15.77 1.60 -43.17
N ARG A 229 -14.86 1.48 -42.20
CA ARG A 229 -13.85 2.46 -41.83
C ARG A 229 -12.43 1.96 -42.10
N TYR A 230 -12.22 1.34 -43.26
CA TYR A 230 -11.02 1.51 -44.09
C TYR A 230 -11.06 0.51 -45.23
N ASN A 231 -11.34 0.98 -46.44
CA ASN A 231 -11.07 0.26 -47.69
C ASN A 231 -9.91 0.95 -48.42
N GLY A 232 -8.89 1.35 -47.66
CA GLY A 232 -7.73 2.07 -48.14
C GLY A 232 -6.60 1.12 -48.50
N SER A 233 -6.59 0.61 -49.74
CA SER A 233 -5.40 0.00 -50.32
C SER A 233 -4.34 1.10 -50.51
N TYR A 234 -3.38 1.23 -49.58
CA TYR A 234 -2.20 2.04 -49.82
C TYR A 234 -1.22 1.26 -50.70
N THR A 235 -1.22 1.52 -52.00
CA THR A 235 -0.16 1.08 -52.89
C THR A 235 1.05 1.99 -52.69
N SER A 236 1.98 1.62 -51.81
CA SER A 236 3.31 2.25 -51.84
C SER A 236 4.01 1.78 -53.12
N ASN A 237 4.18 2.69 -54.09
CA ASN A 237 4.97 2.45 -55.29
C ASN A 237 6.47 2.35 -54.92
N TYR A 238 6.90 1.22 -54.36
CA TYR A 238 8.31 0.87 -54.33
C TYR A 238 8.68 0.33 -55.72
N ARG A 239 9.71 0.93 -56.32
CA ARG A 239 10.03 0.87 -57.75
C ARG A 239 10.45 -0.52 -58.29
N ASN A 240 10.37 -1.60 -57.50
CA ASN A 240 10.67 -2.96 -57.91
C ASN A 240 9.91 -3.98 -57.03
N GLY A 241 8.83 -4.58 -57.56
CA GLY A 241 8.14 -5.73 -56.95
C GLY A 241 7.07 -5.38 -55.91
N SER A 242 5.84 -5.19 -56.36
CA SER A 242 4.67 -4.81 -55.56
C SER A 242 4.29 -5.91 -54.55
N ARG A 243 4.66 -5.76 -53.28
CA ARG A 243 3.90 -6.35 -52.17
C ARG A 243 2.93 -5.27 -51.66
N PRO A 244 1.61 -5.49 -51.69
CA PRO A 244 0.69 -4.55 -51.06
C PRO A 244 1.01 -4.47 -49.56
N SER A 245 1.45 -3.29 -49.11
CA SER A 245 1.58 -2.98 -47.69
C SER A 245 0.17 -2.71 -47.15
N TYR A 246 -0.52 -3.75 -46.70
CA TYR A 246 -1.78 -3.58 -46.01
C TYR A 246 -1.50 -2.94 -44.65
N VAL A 247 -1.97 -1.70 -44.45
CA VAL A 247 -2.15 -1.18 -43.08
C VAL A 247 -3.36 -1.94 -42.53
N TYR A 248 -3.09 -3.04 -41.85
CA TYR A 248 -4.13 -3.72 -41.10
C TYR A 248 -4.42 -2.86 -39.87
N ASN A 249 -5.56 -2.18 -39.87
CA ASN A 249 -6.17 -1.79 -38.59
C ASN A 249 -6.72 -3.09 -38.01
N PHE A 250 -6.13 -3.60 -36.93
CA PHE A 250 -6.65 -4.74 -36.16
C PHE A 250 -6.77 -4.33 -34.70
N ASP A 251 -7.90 -4.65 -34.07
CA ASP A 251 -8.05 -4.52 -32.62
C ASP A 251 -7.24 -5.66 -31.98
N VAL A 252 -6.45 -5.32 -30.97
CA VAL A 252 -5.69 -6.31 -30.21
C VAL A 252 -6.27 -6.38 -28.80
N THR A 253 -6.59 -7.58 -28.35
CA THR A 253 -6.96 -7.78 -26.95
C THR A 253 -5.85 -8.49 -26.20
N ILE A 254 -5.69 -8.11 -24.94
CA ILE A 254 -4.76 -8.74 -24.03
C ILE A 254 -5.45 -9.01 -22.69
N SER A 255 -5.18 -10.19 -22.15
CA SER A 255 -5.59 -10.65 -20.84
C SER A 255 -4.63 -10.11 -19.77
N TYR A 256 -5.13 -9.84 -18.57
CA TYR A 256 -4.37 -9.14 -17.54
C TYR A 256 -3.11 -9.89 -17.10
N GLY A 257 -3.11 -11.24 -17.11
CA GLY A 257 -1.95 -12.05 -16.78
C GLY A 257 -0.84 -11.90 -17.82
N SER A 258 -1.20 -12.02 -19.10
CA SER A 258 -0.28 -11.75 -20.21
C SER A 258 0.26 -10.32 -20.18
N PHE A 259 -0.60 -9.34 -19.89
CA PHE A 259 -0.19 -7.94 -19.80
C PHE A 259 0.79 -7.70 -18.65
N PHE A 260 0.50 -8.24 -17.47
CA PHE A 260 1.40 -8.15 -16.30
C PHE A 260 2.76 -8.78 -16.59
N MET A 261 2.78 -10.02 -17.08
CA MET A 261 4.03 -10.73 -17.41
C MET A 261 4.88 -9.98 -18.42
N LYS A 262 4.27 -9.53 -19.52
CA LYS A 262 4.99 -8.85 -20.59
C LYS A 262 5.51 -7.49 -20.14
N SER A 263 4.79 -6.83 -19.22
CA SER A 263 5.23 -5.58 -18.61
C SER A 263 6.47 -5.78 -17.74
N ILE A 264 6.51 -6.80 -16.87
CA ILE A 264 7.66 -7.01 -15.97
C ILE A 264 8.88 -7.60 -16.69
N LEU A 265 8.70 -8.53 -17.63
CA LEU A 265 9.81 -9.22 -18.30
C LEU A 265 10.52 -8.33 -19.34
N ASN A 266 9.81 -7.35 -19.93
CA ASN A 266 10.37 -6.49 -20.98
C ASN A 266 10.61 -5.05 -20.51
N ALA A 267 10.36 -4.73 -19.24
CA ALA A 267 10.54 -3.38 -18.70
C ALA A 267 11.97 -2.85 -18.90
N ALA A 268 12.98 -3.72 -18.75
CA ALA A 268 14.39 -3.37 -18.83
C ALA A 268 14.88 -3.00 -20.23
N ASP A 269 14.04 -3.15 -21.27
CA ASP A 269 14.35 -2.81 -22.65
C ASP A 269 13.11 -2.22 -23.36
N ILE A 270 12.65 -1.07 -22.86
CA ILE A 270 11.42 -0.44 -23.35
C ILE A 270 11.59 0.14 -24.75
N ILE A 271 12.83 0.50 -25.12
CA ILE A 271 13.17 1.03 -26.44
C ILE A 271 12.91 -0.03 -27.53
N LEU A 272 13.27 -1.29 -27.27
CA LEU A 272 12.99 -2.40 -28.18
C LEU A 272 11.57 -2.97 -28.01
N ALA A 273 10.90 -2.75 -26.86
CA ALA A 273 9.53 -3.19 -26.64
C ALA A 273 8.51 -2.62 -27.65
N GLY A 274 8.75 -1.42 -28.20
CA GLY A 274 7.91 -0.79 -29.22
C GLY A 274 8.19 -1.23 -30.67
N LEU A 275 9.23 -2.05 -30.90
CA LEU A 275 9.74 -2.40 -32.23
C LEU A 275 9.46 -3.84 -32.66
N GLU A 276 8.86 -4.66 -31.79
CA GLU A 276 8.38 -5.98 -32.17
C GLU A 276 7.09 -5.87 -33.00
N ALA A 277 7.26 -5.81 -34.32
CA ALA A 277 6.21 -6.26 -35.21
C ALA A 277 5.92 -7.74 -34.89
N PRO A 278 4.65 -8.18 -34.78
CA PRO A 278 4.29 -9.58 -34.52
C PRO A 278 4.81 -10.57 -35.58
N ASN A 279 5.32 -10.08 -36.71
CA ASN A 279 5.86 -10.87 -37.81
C ASN A 279 7.32 -11.33 -37.60
N GLY A 280 7.93 -11.11 -36.44
CA GLY A 280 9.30 -11.59 -36.18
C GLY A 280 10.34 -11.07 -37.17
N SER A 281 10.03 -10.00 -37.92
CA SER A 281 10.99 -9.33 -38.79
C SER A 281 11.90 -8.49 -37.91
N TYR A 282 12.86 -9.19 -37.30
CA TYR A 282 14.02 -8.64 -36.63
C TYR A 282 14.72 -7.68 -37.59
N GLN A 283 14.57 -6.38 -37.34
CA GLN A 283 15.57 -5.39 -37.68
C GLN A 283 15.96 -4.64 -36.41
N SER A 284 16.34 -5.39 -35.36
CA SER A 284 17.19 -4.75 -34.35
C SER A 284 18.61 -4.78 -34.88
N SER A 285 19.05 -3.64 -35.38
CA SER A 285 20.45 -3.34 -35.66
C SER A 285 21.27 -3.07 -34.38
N SER A 286 20.73 -3.31 -33.18
CA SER A 286 21.51 -3.17 -31.94
C SER A 286 22.22 -4.48 -31.60
N LEU A 287 23.50 -4.55 -31.94
CA LEU A 287 24.41 -5.66 -31.64
C LEU A 287 24.69 -5.84 -30.13
N GLY A 288 24.18 -4.95 -29.26
CA GLY A 288 24.22 -5.14 -27.80
C GLY A 288 23.28 -4.21 -27.05
N GLU A 289 23.30 -4.33 -25.72
CA GLU A 289 22.34 -3.68 -24.84
C GLU A 289 22.41 -2.15 -24.87
N SER A 290 21.25 -1.50 -24.74
CA SER A 290 21.19 -0.04 -24.71
C SER A 290 21.63 0.48 -23.35
N LEU A 291 22.88 0.94 -23.24
CA LEU A 291 23.41 1.65 -22.05
C LEU A 291 22.74 3.02 -21.80
N ARG A 292 21.86 3.45 -22.71
CA ARG A 292 21.09 4.70 -22.60
C ARG A 292 19.72 4.50 -21.97
N ASP A 293 19.16 3.30 -22.04
CA ASP A 293 17.95 2.99 -21.29
C ASP A 293 18.37 2.86 -19.82
N LYS A 294 17.76 3.66 -18.94
CA LYS A 294 18.05 3.68 -17.50
C LYS A 294 16.76 3.75 -16.68
N VAL A 295 15.63 3.34 -17.27
CA VAL A 295 14.31 3.51 -16.64
C VAL A 295 14.02 2.34 -15.70
N PHE A 296 14.15 1.11 -16.20
CA PHE A 296 13.85 -0.12 -15.44
C PHE A 296 14.97 -1.18 -15.52
N ASN A 297 16.15 -0.77 -15.98
CA ASN A 297 17.38 -1.52 -15.81
C ASN A 297 18.26 -0.81 -14.78
N MET A 298 19.08 -1.60 -14.08
CA MET A 298 19.97 -1.17 -13.01
C MET A 298 21.39 -1.54 -13.42
N GLN A 299 21.97 -0.64 -14.21
CA GLN A 299 23.31 -0.73 -14.74
C GLN A 299 24.25 0.22 -14.00
N ASP A 300 25.25 -0.33 -13.32
CA ASP A 300 26.23 0.44 -12.56
C ASP A 300 27.65 -0.03 -12.87
N ASN A 301 28.39 0.87 -13.54
CA ASN A 301 29.78 0.66 -13.91
C ASN A 301 30.72 0.57 -12.70
N THR A 302 30.38 1.18 -11.57
CA THR A 302 31.26 1.18 -10.38
C THR A 302 31.16 -0.10 -9.57
N THR A 303 29.99 -0.74 -9.56
CA THR A 303 29.72 -1.96 -8.79
C THR A 303 29.61 -3.20 -9.68
N GLY A 304 29.67 -3.04 -11.01
CA GLY A 304 29.58 -4.14 -11.97
C GLY A 304 28.17 -4.72 -12.10
N LEU A 305 27.12 -4.00 -11.71
CA LEU A 305 25.74 -4.49 -11.75
C LEU A 305 25.14 -4.32 -13.14
N ASN A 306 24.56 -5.40 -13.68
CA ASN A 306 23.74 -5.39 -14.89
C ASN A 306 22.46 -6.19 -14.63
N LEU A 307 21.45 -5.52 -14.06
CA LEU A 307 20.24 -6.16 -13.55
C LEU A 307 18.98 -5.55 -14.16
N ASP A 308 17.92 -6.33 -14.31
CA ASP A 308 16.57 -5.76 -14.43
C ASP A 308 16.03 -5.29 -13.07
N PHE A 309 14.91 -4.56 -13.08
CA PHE A 309 14.32 -4.02 -11.86
C PHE A 309 13.94 -5.10 -10.84
N MET A 310 13.50 -6.27 -11.31
CA MET A 310 13.07 -7.40 -10.50
C MET A 310 14.27 -8.06 -9.80
N SER A 311 15.36 -8.28 -10.52
CA SER A 311 16.60 -8.83 -9.99
C SER A 311 17.30 -7.85 -9.05
N TYR A 312 17.21 -6.54 -9.34
CA TYR A 312 17.66 -5.51 -8.40
C TYR A 312 16.82 -5.49 -7.11
N ALA A 313 15.51 -5.64 -7.20
CA ALA A 313 14.66 -5.78 -6.02
C ALA A 313 15.04 -7.02 -5.20
N ALA A 314 15.41 -8.13 -5.87
CA ALA A 314 15.90 -9.33 -5.19
C ALA A 314 17.22 -9.06 -4.47
N TYR A 315 18.16 -8.41 -5.14
CA TYR A 315 19.44 -8.01 -4.59
C TYR A 315 19.29 -7.11 -3.35
N ALA A 316 18.36 -6.16 -3.38
CA ALA A 316 18.05 -5.29 -2.25
C ALA A 316 17.38 -6.05 -1.08
N GLN A 317 16.56 -7.07 -1.35
CA GLN A 317 15.91 -7.87 -0.30
C GLN A 317 16.90 -8.72 0.50
N VAL A 318 17.98 -9.18 -0.13
CA VAL A 318 19.05 -9.95 0.53
C VAL A 318 20.15 -9.04 1.12
N GLY A 319 19.87 -7.75 1.30
CA GLY A 319 20.80 -6.80 1.90
C GLY A 319 22.01 -6.47 1.01
N PHE A 320 21.82 -6.49 -0.31
CA PHE A 320 22.89 -6.25 -1.30
C PHE A 320 24.04 -7.26 -1.21
N SER A 321 23.74 -8.51 -0.86
CA SER A 321 24.72 -9.61 -0.88
C SER A 321 24.77 -10.26 -2.27
N PRO A 322 25.90 -10.17 -2.99
CA PRO A 322 25.99 -10.64 -4.38
C PRO A 322 26.05 -12.18 -4.51
N THR A 323 26.34 -12.87 -3.41
CA THR A 323 26.45 -14.33 -3.35
C THR A 323 25.19 -15.00 -2.79
N ALA A 324 24.32 -14.26 -2.09
CA ALA A 324 23.14 -14.85 -1.44
C ALA A 324 22.13 -15.42 -2.46
N LEU A 325 22.01 -14.81 -3.64
CA LEU A 325 21.09 -15.23 -4.70
C LEU A 325 21.63 -16.37 -5.58
N LEU A 326 22.86 -16.85 -5.30
CA LEU A 326 23.35 -18.11 -5.86
C LEU A 326 22.76 -19.33 -5.13
N ASP A 327 22.10 -19.13 -3.97
CA ASP A 327 21.32 -20.18 -3.32
C ASP A 327 19.94 -20.30 -4.00
N PRO A 328 19.55 -21.48 -4.51
CA PRO A 328 18.29 -21.67 -5.22
C PRO A 328 17.06 -21.41 -4.36
N GLU A 329 17.11 -21.71 -3.05
CA GLU A 329 15.99 -21.49 -2.14
C GLU A 329 15.82 -20.01 -1.85
N VAL A 330 16.93 -19.29 -1.61
CA VAL A 330 16.90 -17.83 -1.40
C VAL A 330 16.39 -17.11 -2.65
N LEU A 331 16.86 -17.52 -3.83
CA LEU A 331 16.40 -16.96 -5.09
C LEU A 331 14.91 -17.22 -5.32
N ALA A 332 14.41 -18.43 -5.02
CA ALA A 332 13.00 -18.78 -5.19
C ALA A 332 12.09 -17.99 -4.24
N GLN A 333 12.44 -17.91 -2.95
CA GLN A 333 11.66 -17.17 -1.95
C GLN A 333 11.60 -15.67 -2.27
N THR A 334 12.73 -15.11 -2.66
CA THR A 334 12.83 -13.68 -2.99
C THR A 334 12.05 -13.35 -4.26
N SER A 335 12.16 -14.18 -5.30
CA SER A 335 11.41 -14.02 -6.55
C SER A 335 9.89 -14.15 -6.35
N GLN A 336 9.43 -15.12 -5.56
CA GLN A 336 8.02 -15.25 -5.19
C GLN A 336 7.47 -13.98 -4.54
N LYS A 337 8.20 -13.45 -3.54
CA LYS A 337 7.78 -12.24 -2.83
C LYS A 337 7.71 -11.02 -3.74
N ILE A 338 8.70 -10.86 -4.63
CA ILE A 338 8.72 -9.77 -5.62
C ILE A 338 7.54 -9.91 -6.57
N PHE A 339 7.34 -11.09 -7.16
CA PHE A 339 6.25 -11.35 -8.08
C PHE A 339 4.88 -11.02 -7.48
N SER A 340 4.61 -11.50 -6.26
CA SER A 340 3.37 -11.22 -5.54
C SER A 340 3.20 -9.73 -5.23
N THR A 341 4.26 -9.05 -4.76
CA THR A 341 4.21 -7.62 -4.43
C THR A 341 3.90 -6.77 -5.66
N PHE A 342 4.58 -7.01 -6.79
CA PHE A 342 4.34 -6.28 -8.02
C PHE A 342 2.94 -6.52 -8.57
N PHE A 343 2.44 -7.76 -8.47
CA PHE A 343 1.07 -8.05 -8.86
C PHE A 343 0.03 -7.35 -7.99
N GLN A 344 0.26 -7.27 -6.67
CA GLN A 344 -0.62 -6.49 -5.79
C GLN A 344 -0.74 -5.04 -6.24
N HIS A 345 0.39 -4.38 -6.52
CA HIS A 345 0.40 -3.02 -7.06
C HIS A 345 -0.31 -2.94 -8.42
N PHE A 346 -0.06 -3.91 -9.31
CA PHE A 346 -0.69 -3.97 -10.63
C PHE A 346 -2.22 -4.11 -10.54
N ALA A 347 -2.72 -4.94 -9.62
CA ALA A 347 -4.15 -5.17 -9.41
C ALA A 347 -4.85 -3.97 -8.76
N SER A 348 -4.17 -3.25 -7.87
CA SER A 348 -4.72 -2.04 -7.22
C SER A 348 -4.62 -0.78 -8.09
N ASN A 349 -3.76 -0.77 -9.11
CA ASN A 349 -3.48 0.42 -9.89
C ASN A 349 -4.71 0.91 -10.67
N ASN A 350 -5.05 2.20 -10.53
CA ASN A 350 -6.20 2.84 -11.18
C ASN A 350 -7.53 2.10 -11.03
N LEU A 351 -7.71 1.36 -9.93
CA LEU A 351 -8.92 0.64 -9.65
C LEU A 351 -10.06 1.60 -9.29
N SER A 352 -11.09 1.62 -10.13
CA SER A 352 -12.29 2.44 -9.91
C SER A 352 -13.55 1.66 -10.23
N ARG A 353 -14.69 2.10 -9.69
CA ARG A 353 -16.00 1.47 -9.98
C ARG A 353 -16.41 1.64 -11.44
N GLU A 354 -15.97 2.71 -12.08
CA GLU A 354 -16.31 3.04 -13.47
C GLU A 354 -15.46 2.24 -14.47
N HIS A 355 -14.17 2.04 -14.19
CA HIS A 355 -13.23 1.47 -15.16
C HIS A 355 -12.67 0.08 -14.79
N GLY A 356 -12.79 -0.39 -13.54
CA GLY A 356 -12.31 -1.71 -13.12
C GLY A 356 -10.79 -1.89 -12.99
N GLY A 357 -9.97 -0.95 -13.48
CA GLY A 357 -8.51 -1.03 -13.40
C GLY A 357 -7.93 -2.12 -14.30
N ASN A 358 -6.76 -2.65 -13.94
CA ASN A 358 -6.03 -3.62 -14.78
C ASN A 358 -6.59 -5.05 -14.72
N VAL A 359 -7.10 -5.46 -13.56
CA VAL A 359 -7.49 -6.86 -13.28
C VAL A 359 -9.00 -7.01 -13.19
N TYR A 360 -9.70 -6.01 -12.63
CA TYR A 360 -11.13 -6.09 -12.41
C TYR A 360 -11.91 -5.43 -13.55
N GLN A 361 -13.19 -5.78 -13.65
CA GLN A 361 -14.11 -5.22 -14.63
C GLN A 361 -15.36 -4.71 -13.91
N PRO A 362 -15.94 -3.58 -14.33
CA PRO A 362 -17.20 -3.10 -13.78
C PRO A 362 -18.33 -4.12 -13.93
N ARG A 363 -19.19 -4.22 -12.92
CA ARG A 363 -20.30 -5.18 -12.91
C ARG A 363 -21.28 -4.89 -14.04
N GLY A 364 -21.66 -5.94 -14.78
CA GLY A 364 -22.65 -5.84 -15.87
C GLY A 364 -22.12 -5.16 -17.13
N MET A 365 -20.84 -4.78 -17.17
CA MET A 365 -20.19 -4.38 -18.40
C MET A 365 -20.07 -5.61 -19.30
N ASP A 366 -20.63 -5.55 -20.50
CA ASP A 366 -20.43 -6.55 -21.54
C ASP A 366 -19.31 -6.09 -22.45
N LEU A 367 -18.13 -6.69 -22.31
CA LEU A 367 -17.02 -6.45 -23.21
C LEU A 367 -17.30 -7.21 -24.50
N LYS A 368 -17.93 -6.53 -25.47
CA LYS A 368 -18.17 -7.07 -26.81
C LYS A 368 -16.85 -7.20 -27.54
N VAL A 369 -16.21 -8.34 -27.37
CA VAL A 369 -14.95 -8.66 -28.00
C VAL A 369 -15.22 -9.44 -29.29
N ASN A 370 -14.78 -8.88 -30.42
CA ASN A 370 -14.85 -9.54 -31.71
C ASN A 370 -14.12 -10.89 -31.70
N THR A 371 -14.51 -11.80 -32.58
CA THR A 371 -13.83 -13.10 -32.70
C THR A 371 -12.37 -12.91 -33.11
N PRO A 372 -11.43 -13.77 -32.64
CA PRO A 372 -10.06 -13.76 -33.16
C PRO A 372 -10.04 -13.90 -34.68
N MET A 373 -9.02 -13.32 -35.33
CA MET A 373 -8.75 -13.59 -36.74
C MET A 373 -8.50 -15.09 -36.98
N ARG A 374 -8.72 -15.54 -38.22
CA ARG A 374 -8.36 -16.89 -38.64
C ARG A 374 -6.85 -17.07 -38.46
N ASP A 375 -6.43 -18.28 -38.06
CA ASP A 375 -5.03 -18.68 -37.88
C ASP A 375 -4.28 -18.04 -36.69
N MET A 376 -5.00 -17.43 -35.74
CA MET A 376 -4.40 -17.04 -34.46
C MET A 376 -4.01 -18.28 -33.63
N PRO A 377 -2.87 -18.24 -32.91
CA PRO A 377 -2.42 -19.38 -32.12
C PRO A 377 -3.37 -19.67 -30.96
N THR A 378 -3.51 -20.96 -30.66
CA THR A 378 -4.11 -21.44 -29.43
C THR A 378 -3.36 -20.85 -28.23
N GLN A 379 -4.10 -20.38 -27.24
CA GLN A 379 -3.56 -19.80 -26.02
C GLN A 379 -3.40 -20.88 -24.96
N TYR A 380 -2.31 -20.82 -24.21
CA TYR A 380 -1.98 -21.79 -23.17
C TYR A 380 -1.80 -21.09 -21.84
N THR A 381 -2.16 -21.78 -20.77
CA THR A 381 -1.79 -21.37 -19.42
C THR A 381 -0.36 -21.85 -19.11
N PRO A 382 0.26 -21.35 -18.02
CA PRO A 382 1.62 -21.73 -17.60
C PRO A 382 1.85 -23.23 -17.37
N ASP A 383 0.80 -24.00 -17.08
CA ASP A 383 0.91 -25.45 -16.93
C ASP A 383 0.84 -26.22 -18.27
N GLY A 384 0.67 -25.50 -19.39
CA GLY A 384 0.55 -26.07 -20.74
C GLY A 384 -0.86 -26.49 -21.16
N SER A 385 -1.87 -26.33 -20.30
CA SER A 385 -3.28 -26.51 -20.67
C SER A 385 -3.79 -25.37 -21.56
N VAL A 386 -4.81 -25.64 -22.36
CA VAL A 386 -5.43 -24.61 -23.22
C VAL A 386 -6.18 -23.61 -22.34
N ALA A 387 -5.85 -22.33 -22.49
CA ALA A 387 -6.51 -21.28 -21.74
C ALA A 387 -7.99 -21.17 -22.15
N PRO A 388 -8.92 -20.98 -21.20
CA PRO A 388 -10.33 -20.78 -21.51
C PRO A 388 -10.50 -19.47 -22.29
N LYS A 389 -11.44 -19.43 -23.24
CA LYS A 389 -11.74 -18.19 -23.97
C LYS A 389 -12.45 -17.21 -23.04
N PHE A 390 -12.10 -15.93 -23.16
CA PHE A 390 -12.72 -14.88 -22.36
C PHE A 390 -14.26 -14.85 -22.47
N GLN A 391 -14.80 -15.09 -23.67
CA GLN A 391 -16.25 -15.07 -23.93
C GLN A 391 -17.01 -16.22 -23.28
N ASP A 392 -16.34 -17.32 -22.96
CA ASP A 392 -17.00 -18.53 -22.44
C ASP A 392 -17.20 -18.46 -20.91
N ILE A 393 -16.69 -17.41 -20.25
CA ILE A 393 -16.70 -17.28 -18.79
C ILE A 393 -17.89 -16.45 -18.31
N VAL A 394 -18.75 -17.08 -17.54
CA VAL A 394 -19.90 -16.43 -16.91
C VAL A 394 -19.46 -15.66 -15.66
N ARG A 395 -19.53 -14.32 -15.74
CA ARG A 395 -19.19 -13.42 -14.62
C ARG A 395 -20.44 -13.03 -13.83
N ASN A 396 -20.89 -13.92 -12.94
CA ASN A 396 -22.08 -13.67 -12.13
C ASN A 396 -21.70 -13.20 -10.71
N THR A 397 -21.39 -11.92 -10.55
CA THR A 397 -21.06 -11.32 -9.25
C THR A 397 -22.30 -10.71 -8.61
N SER A 398 -22.58 -11.03 -7.34
CA SER A 398 -23.75 -10.50 -6.62
C SER A 398 -23.69 -8.97 -6.54
N ALA A 399 -24.87 -8.34 -6.66
CA ALA A 399 -24.95 -6.89 -6.66
C ALA A 399 -24.78 -6.24 -5.28
N THR A 400 -24.95 -7.04 -4.23
CA THR A 400 -24.93 -6.64 -2.83
C THR A 400 -23.90 -7.46 -2.07
N THR A 401 -23.32 -6.83 -1.04
CA THR A 401 -22.44 -7.48 -0.06
C THR A 401 -22.85 -7.04 1.35
N THR A 402 -22.58 -7.88 2.34
CA THR A 402 -22.81 -7.56 3.75
C THR A 402 -21.63 -6.74 4.28
N ALA A 403 -21.92 -5.53 4.76
CA ALA A 403 -20.96 -4.67 5.42
C ALA A 403 -21.31 -4.55 6.91
N THR A 404 -20.35 -4.79 7.79
CA THR A 404 -20.49 -4.56 9.23
C THR A 404 -19.59 -3.40 9.65
N THR A 405 -20.17 -2.48 10.42
CA THR A 405 -19.49 -1.29 10.92
C THR A 405 -19.28 -1.43 12.41
N THR A 406 -18.04 -1.28 12.88
CA THR A 406 -17.74 -1.24 14.31
C THR A 406 -17.32 0.16 14.73
N THR A 407 -18.08 0.76 15.64
CA THR A 407 -17.79 2.04 16.31
C THR A 407 -17.33 1.80 17.74
N ARG A 408 -16.26 2.43 18.19
CA ARG A 408 -16.03 2.59 19.63
C ARG A 408 -17.01 3.65 20.16
N VAL A 409 -17.88 3.25 21.08
CA VAL A 409 -18.70 4.17 21.86
C VAL A 409 -18.10 4.28 23.26
N GLU A 410 -17.73 5.48 23.67
CA GLU A 410 -17.40 5.77 25.05
C GLU A 410 -18.71 5.97 25.80
N VAL A 411 -19.12 4.98 26.58
CA VAL A 411 -20.33 5.06 27.38
C VAL A 411 -19.94 5.55 28.76
N LEU A 412 -20.38 6.76 29.12
CA LEU A 412 -20.29 7.24 30.49
C LEU A 412 -21.25 6.44 31.36
N THR A 413 -20.75 5.39 32.00
CA THR A 413 -21.53 4.58 32.94
C THR A 413 -21.51 5.26 34.31
N MET A 414 -22.53 6.08 34.57
CA MET A 414 -22.68 6.71 35.88
C MET A 414 -23.29 5.68 36.86
N ASN A 415 -22.59 5.39 37.95
CA ASN A 415 -23.06 4.44 38.94
C ASN A 415 -24.38 4.94 39.56
N PRO A 416 -25.50 4.20 39.42
CA PRO A 416 -26.81 4.64 39.90
C PRO A 416 -26.82 4.87 41.41
N VAL A 417 -26.04 4.10 42.17
CA VAL A 417 -25.92 4.28 43.62
C VAL A 417 -25.27 5.62 43.94
N ALA A 418 -24.17 5.95 43.25
CA ALA A 418 -23.45 7.21 43.46
C ALA A 418 -24.31 8.43 43.09
N PHE A 419 -25.12 8.33 42.02
CA PHE A 419 -26.05 9.38 41.63
C PHE A 419 -27.08 9.67 42.74
N TRP A 420 -27.79 8.64 43.21
CA TRP A 420 -28.81 8.80 44.25
C TRP A 420 -28.23 9.29 45.57
N LEU A 421 -27.06 8.79 45.96
CA LEU A 421 -26.38 9.20 47.18
C LEU A 421 -25.98 10.68 47.12
N ALA A 422 -25.42 11.14 46.00
CA ALA A 422 -25.11 12.55 45.78
C ALA A 422 -26.36 13.44 45.78
N THR A 423 -27.44 13.00 45.12
CA THR A 423 -28.71 13.73 45.11
C THR A 423 -29.31 13.86 46.51
N SER A 424 -29.29 12.78 47.31
CA SER A 424 -29.80 12.81 48.70
C SER A 424 -29.00 13.76 49.60
N ILE A 425 -27.66 13.76 49.49
CA ILE A 425 -26.81 14.70 50.23
C ILE A 425 -27.13 16.15 49.83
N LEU A 426 -27.33 16.41 48.55
CA LEU A 426 -27.60 17.75 48.04
C LEU A 426 -28.96 18.28 48.53
N ILE A 427 -29.99 17.43 48.53
CA ILE A 427 -31.31 17.75 49.10
C ILE A 427 -31.18 18.04 50.60
N TRP A 428 -30.44 17.22 51.35
CA TRP A 428 -30.22 17.44 52.77
C TRP A 428 -29.54 18.79 53.04
N LEU A 429 -28.48 19.11 52.30
CA LEU A 429 -27.78 20.38 52.43
C LEU A 429 -28.71 21.57 52.14
N ILE A 430 -29.53 21.51 51.10
CA ILE A 430 -30.52 22.56 50.80
C ILE A 430 -31.48 22.76 51.98
N ILE A 431 -32.01 21.67 52.54
CA ILE A 431 -32.92 21.75 53.69
C ILE A 431 -32.22 22.41 54.89
N THR A 432 -30.99 22.00 55.21
CA THR A 432 -30.24 22.59 56.33
C THR A 432 -29.97 24.08 56.14
N ILE A 433 -29.67 24.52 54.92
CA ILE A 433 -29.46 25.94 54.59
C ILE A 433 -30.77 26.73 54.78
N ILE A 434 -31.91 26.19 54.32
CA ILE A 434 -33.21 26.84 54.49
C ILE A 434 -33.56 27.00 55.98
N ILE A 435 -33.30 25.98 56.80
CA ILE A 435 -33.54 26.03 58.25
C ILE A 435 -32.66 27.10 58.88
N LEU A 436 -31.35 27.09 58.60
CA LEU A 436 -30.40 28.09 59.11
C LEU A 436 -30.81 29.52 58.73
N ALA A 437 -31.15 29.75 57.46
CA ALA A 437 -31.59 31.06 56.99
C ALA A 437 -32.89 31.52 57.69
N SER A 438 -33.82 30.59 57.91
CA SER A 438 -35.09 30.88 58.61
C SER A 438 -34.87 31.22 60.08
N VAL A 439 -33.98 30.48 60.77
CA VAL A 439 -33.59 30.74 62.16
C VAL A 439 -32.86 32.07 62.28
N GLN A 440 -31.90 32.35 61.41
CA GLN A 440 -31.16 33.60 61.40
C GLN A 440 -32.10 34.80 61.23
N ARG A 441 -33.06 34.71 60.30
CA ARG A 441 -34.05 35.77 60.07
C ARG A 441 -34.96 36.00 61.28
N ARG A 442 -35.31 34.94 62.02
CA ARG A 442 -36.17 35.04 63.20
C ARG A 442 -35.45 35.62 64.43
N TYR A 443 -34.20 35.25 64.66
CA TYR A 443 -33.46 35.70 65.85
C TYR A 443 -32.76 37.04 65.66
N TYR A 444 -32.28 37.35 64.44
CA TYR A 444 -31.55 38.59 64.17
C TYR A 444 -32.37 39.65 63.41
N GLY A 445 -33.60 39.33 62.99
CA GLY A 445 -34.46 40.26 62.24
C GLY A 445 -34.84 41.56 62.99
N GLY A 446 -34.65 41.62 64.31
CA GLY A 446 -34.89 42.81 65.13
C GLY A 446 -33.66 43.71 65.36
N MET A 447 -32.49 43.35 64.84
CA MET A 447 -31.24 44.07 65.06
C MET A 447 -31.00 45.01 63.86
N MET A 448 -31.35 46.30 63.98
CA MET A 448 -31.23 47.26 62.86
C MET A 448 -29.80 47.74 62.56
N ARG A 449 -28.80 47.34 63.35
CA ARG A 449 -27.39 47.72 63.14
C ARG A 449 -26.49 46.52 63.44
N ASN A 450 -25.51 46.26 62.57
CA ASN A 450 -24.47 45.28 62.83
C ASN A 450 -23.70 45.73 64.07
N VAL A 451 -23.89 45.03 65.19
CA VAL A 451 -23.07 45.22 66.39
C VAL A 451 -21.84 44.37 66.20
N GLU A 452 -20.80 44.94 65.61
CA GLU A 452 -19.57 44.21 65.26
C GLU A 452 -18.56 44.24 66.42
N CYS A 453 -18.68 45.22 67.32
CA CYS A 453 -17.77 45.37 68.45
C CYS A 453 -18.46 45.79 69.75
N ILE A 454 -17.77 45.60 70.88
CA ILE A 454 -18.28 45.96 72.20
C ILE A 454 -18.47 47.49 72.37
N ALA A 455 -17.77 48.30 71.58
CA ALA A 455 -17.93 49.76 71.57
C ALA A 455 -19.31 50.16 71.01
N ASP A 456 -19.85 49.43 70.04
CA ASP A 456 -21.22 49.67 69.52
C ASP A 456 -22.28 49.39 70.59
N VAL A 457 -22.04 48.39 71.45
CA VAL A 457 -22.89 48.11 72.61
C VAL A 457 -22.81 49.25 73.63
N LEU A 458 -21.61 49.80 73.88
CA LEU A 458 -21.44 50.93 74.79
C LEU A 458 -22.13 52.19 74.28
N VAL A 459 -22.14 52.45 72.96
CA VAL A 459 -22.90 53.57 72.38
C VAL A 459 -24.41 53.40 72.60
N LEU A 460 -24.92 52.17 72.52
CA LEU A 460 -26.33 51.86 72.78
C LEU A 460 -26.72 52.00 74.27
N ILE A 461 -25.76 51.91 75.20
CA ILE A 461 -25.99 52.09 76.64
C ILE A 461 -25.76 53.55 77.06
N ALA A 462 -24.77 54.23 76.48
CA ALA A 462 -24.42 55.61 76.80
C ALA A 462 -25.58 56.60 76.59
N GLY A 463 -26.49 56.27 75.68
CA GLY A 463 -27.71 57.06 75.44
C GLY A 463 -28.89 56.76 76.38
N SER A 464 -28.78 55.86 77.36
CA SER A 464 -29.84 55.61 78.35
C SER A 464 -29.54 56.32 79.66
N GLU A 465 -30.09 57.53 79.82
CA GLU A 465 -29.92 58.30 81.05
C GLU A 465 -30.55 57.61 82.27
N ARG A 466 -31.66 56.89 82.06
CA ARG A 466 -32.36 56.15 83.13
C ARG A 466 -31.57 54.94 83.61
N LEU A 467 -31.00 54.14 82.71
CA LEU A 467 -30.16 53.01 83.08
C LEU A 467 -28.88 53.50 83.75
N LEU A 468 -28.25 54.56 83.22
CA LEU A 468 -27.06 55.17 83.81
C LEU A 468 -27.34 55.79 85.18
N ALA A 469 -28.51 56.39 85.39
CA ALA A 469 -28.93 56.91 86.69
C ALA A 469 -29.07 55.79 87.73
N VAL A 470 -29.74 54.69 87.38
CA VAL A 470 -29.88 53.53 88.29
C VAL A 470 -28.53 52.90 88.60
N ILE A 471 -27.63 52.80 87.61
CA ILE A 471 -26.25 52.31 87.81
C ILE A 471 -25.45 53.23 88.73
N ARG A 472 -25.59 54.56 88.61
CA ARG A 472 -24.92 55.53 89.49
C ARG A 472 -25.45 55.51 90.91
N GLU A 473 -26.75 55.29 91.10
CA GLU A 473 -27.40 55.34 92.41
C GLU A 473 -27.22 54.04 93.20
N LYS A 474 -27.35 52.89 92.55
CA LYS A 474 -27.30 51.58 93.22
C LYS A 474 -25.96 50.85 93.10
N GLY A 475 -25.10 51.25 92.17
CA GLY A 475 -23.85 50.53 91.86
C GLY A 475 -24.07 49.29 90.98
N MET A 476 -23.09 48.99 90.11
CA MET A 476 -23.19 47.92 89.10
C MET A 476 -23.38 46.52 89.73
N ASP A 477 -22.63 46.23 90.80
CA ASP A 477 -22.62 44.91 91.45
C ASP A 477 -23.96 44.56 92.12
N THR A 478 -24.73 45.58 92.49
CA THR A 478 -26.05 45.44 93.14
C THR A 478 -27.13 45.18 92.10
N ILE A 479 -27.03 45.79 90.91
CA ILE A 479 -27.98 45.59 89.80
C ILE A 479 -27.84 44.21 89.18
N ILE A 480 -26.62 43.68 89.06
CA ILE A 480 -26.38 42.32 88.53
C ILE A 480 -26.95 41.24 89.47
N LYS A 481 -27.02 41.53 90.79
CA LYS A 481 -27.57 40.62 91.79
C LYS A 481 -29.08 40.74 91.99
N GLU A 482 -29.70 41.85 91.59
CA GLU A 482 -31.15 42.05 91.69
C GLU A 482 -31.86 41.65 90.37
N ASP A 483 -32.51 40.49 90.38
CA ASP A 483 -33.26 39.91 89.23
C ASP A 483 -34.53 40.72 88.83
N LYS A 484 -34.70 41.91 89.40
CA LYS A 484 -35.86 42.80 89.19
C LYS A 484 -35.60 43.90 88.17
N VAL A 485 -34.38 44.06 87.66
CA VAL A 485 -34.03 45.11 86.69
C VAL A 485 -34.02 44.50 85.28
N LEU A 486 -35.10 44.70 84.53
CA LEU A 486 -35.23 44.19 83.15
C LEU A 486 -34.83 45.28 82.15
N THR A 487 -33.80 45.04 81.35
CA THR A 487 -33.42 45.91 80.22
C THR A 487 -34.01 45.38 78.91
N ARG A 488 -34.44 46.28 78.03
CA ARG A 488 -34.92 45.95 76.68
C ARG A 488 -34.16 46.78 75.65
N ILE A 489 -33.84 46.16 74.50
CA ILE A 489 -33.36 46.88 73.32
C ILE A 489 -34.56 47.30 72.45
N GLY A 490 -34.58 48.55 71.99
CA GLY A 490 -35.69 49.07 71.20
C GLY A 490 -35.65 50.57 70.98
N TRP A 491 -36.71 51.12 70.37
CA TRP A 491 -36.92 52.56 70.25
C TRP A 491 -37.43 53.13 71.57
N PHE A 492 -36.67 54.06 72.14
CA PHE A 492 -37.06 54.80 73.33
C PHE A 492 -37.11 56.29 73.02
N ARG A 493 -38.00 57.00 73.71
CA ARG A 493 -38.16 58.45 73.56
C ARG A 493 -37.51 59.15 74.74
N ASP A 494 -36.63 60.09 74.44
CA ASP A 494 -35.93 60.92 75.41
C ASP A 494 -36.81 62.05 75.95
N GLU A 495 -36.37 62.65 77.05
CA GLU A 495 -37.03 63.81 77.66
C GLU A 495 -37.01 65.04 76.74
N ASP A 496 -36.03 65.11 75.83
CA ASP A 496 -35.94 66.09 74.74
C ASP A 496 -36.91 65.81 73.56
N GLY A 497 -37.67 64.71 73.63
CA GLY A 497 -38.63 64.29 72.63
C GLY A 497 -38.04 63.51 71.45
N THR A 498 -36.72 63.33 71.38
CA THR A 498 -36.05 62.55 70.32
C THR A 498 -36.23 61.04 70.53
N ILE A 499 -36.37 60.28 69.44
CA ILE A 499 -36.54 58.82 69.48
C ILE A 499 -35.22 58.17 69.07
N ARG A 500 -34.64 57.36 69.94
CA ARG A 500 -33.34 56.70 69.72
C ARG A 500 -33.45 55.20 69.97
N TRP A 501 -32.74 54.42 69.15
CA TRP A 501 -32.62 52.98 69.35
C TRP A 501 -31.51 52.70 70.36
N ARG A 502 -31.84 52.11 71.50
CA ARG A 502 -30.90 51.91 72.62
C ARG A 502 -31.28 50.74 73.51
N ILE A 503 -30.42 50.43 74.48
CA ILE A 503 -30.72 49.50 75.58
C ILE A 503 -31.15 50.34 76.79
N ASP A 504 -32.39 50.16 77.25
CA ASP A 504 -32.96 50.96 78.34
C ASP A 504 -33.82 50.09 79.29
N LEU A 505 -34.19 50.64 80.44
CA LEU A 505 -35.04 49.96 81.43
C LEU A 505 -36.45 49.70 80.86
N SER A 506 -36.94 48.48 81.04
CA SER A 506 -38.29 48.08 80.67
C SER A 506 -39.31 48.79 81.58
N ARG A 507 -40.39 49.32 81.01
CA ARG A 507 -41.39 50.17 81.69
C ARG A 507 -42.08 49.57 82.93
N ASN A 508 -41.84 48.31 83.26
CA ASN A 508 -42.43 47.58 84.39
C ASN A 508 -41.55 47.58 85.66
N THR A 509 -40.47 48.36 85.73
CA THR A 509 -39.52 48.36 86.86
C THR A 509 -39.31 49.75 87.49
N LEU A 510 -40.40 50.44 87.82
CA LEU A 510 -40.40 51.58 88.74
C LEU A 510 -41.23 51.25 89.98
#